data_AF-A0AA40I6M5-F1
#
_entry.id   AF-A0AA40I6M5-F1
#
_cell.length_a   1.000
_cell.length_b   1.000
_cell.length_c   1.000
_cell.angle_alpha   90.00
_cell.angle_beta   90.00
_cell.angle_gamma   90.00
#
_symmetry.space_group_name_H-M   'P 1'
#
loop_
_entity.id
_entity.type
_entity.pdbx_description
1 polymer ?
#
loop_
_entity_poly.entity_id
_entity_poly.type
_entity_poly.pdbx_seq_one_letter_code
_entity_poly.pdbx_strand_id
1 'polypeptide(L)'
;MQGLGDVSYVADPGPRLRHQDRDGNPDRIARNRKTIVCPMIDVIDHDDFRYETQAGDAMRGAFDWEMYYKRIPIPPELQKADPSDPFE
;
A
#
# COMPACT_ATOMS: atom_id res chain seq x y z
N MET A 1 7.67 -10.49 -14.70
CA MET A 1 6.57 -9.64 -15.20
C MET A 1 5.43 -10.57 -15.62
N GLN A 2 4.42 -10.75 -14.76
CA GLN A 2 3.21 -11.49 -15.13
C GLN A 2 2.15 -10.44 -15.50
N GLY A 3 1.98 -10.20 -16.80
CA GLY A 3 0.98 -9.27 -17.30
C GLY A 3 -0.38 -9.98 -17.39
N LEU A 4 -1.25 -9.72 -16.42
CA LEU A 4 -2.68 -10.02 -16.53
C LEU A 4 -3.37 -8.72 -16.98
N GLY A 5 -3.48 -8.51 -18.30
CA GLY A 5 -4.22 -7.38 -18.88
C GLY A 5 -3.61 -5.99 -18.68
N ASP A 6 -4.41 -4.96 -18.96
CA ASP A 6 -4.10 -3.51 -19.01
C ASP A 6 -3.40 -2.90 -17.76
N VAL A 7 -3.14 -3.69 -16.71
CA VAL A 7 -2.57 -3.26 -15.44
C VAL A 7 -1.29 -4.04 -15.15
N SER A 8 -0.22 -3.30 -14.85
CA SER A 8 1.06 -3.88 -14.44
C SER A 8 1.23 -3.83 -12.92
N TYR A 9 1.59 -4.96 -12.31
CA TYR A 9 1.97 -5.07 -10.91
C TYR A 9 3.49 -5.12 -10.77
N VAL A 10 4.02 -4.34 -9.83
CA VAL A 10 5.45 -4.32 -9.48
C VAL A 10 5.57 -4.67 -8.00
N ALA A 11 6.39 -5.68 -7.69
CA ALA A 11 6.62 -6.16 -6.33
C ALA A 11 8.05 -6.69 -6.21
N ASP A 12 8.63 -6.58 -5.02
CA ASP A 12 9.91 -7.20 -4.67
C ASP A 12 9.81 -8.73 -4.69
N PRO A 13 10.92 -9.46 -4.79
CA PRO A 13 10.93 -10.91 -4.58
C PRO A 13 10.81 -11.25 -3.09
N GLY A 14 9.77 -11.97 -2.67
CA GLY A 14 9.58 -12.42 -1.28
C GLY A 14 8.35 -11.91 -0.51
N PRO A 15 7.75 -10.74 -0.76
CA PRO A 15 6.52 -10.33 -0.11
C PRO A 15 5.33 -11.18 -0.57
N ARG A 16 4.45 -11.53 0.38
CA ARG A 16 3.13 -12.10 0.08
C ARG A 16 2.09 -10.98 -0.01
N LEU A 17 1.48 -10.81 -1.18
CA LEU A 17 0.32 -9.93 -1.34
C LEU A 17 -0.84 -10.40 -0.44
N ARG A 18 -1.46 -9.48 0.30
CA ARG A 18 -2.70 -9.76 1.01
C ARG A 18 -3.83 -10.02 0.00
N HIS A 19 -4.82 -10.80 0.42
CA HIS A 19 -5.97 -11.13 -0.45
C HIS A 19 -6.71 -9.85 -0.89
N GLN A 20 -6.91 -8.91 0.04
CA GLN A 20 -7.62 -7.65 -0.20
C GLN A 20 -6.94 -6.77 -1.27
N ASP A 21 -5.62 -6.81 -1.36
CA ASP A 21 -4.85 -6.03 -2.33
C ASP A 21 -4.97 -6.56 -3.78
N ARG A 22 -5.33 -7.84 -3.95
CA ARG A 22 -5.49 -8.45 -5.27
C ARG A 22 -6.80 -8.02 -5.93
N ASP A 23 -7.84 -7.86 -5.14
CA ASP A 23 -9.20 -7.61 -5.64
C ASP A 23 -9.54 -6.11 -5.64
N GLY A 24 -9.09 -5.34 -4.64
CA GLY A 24 -9.46 -3.92 -4.51
C GLY A 24 -8.68 -2.95 -5.41
N ASN A 25 -7.45 -3.29 -5.80
CA ASN A 25 -6.60 -2.42 -6.60
C ASN A 25 -7.04 -2.30 -8.08
N PRO A 26 -7.40 -3.39 -8.79
CA PRO A 26 -7.95 -3.30 -10.15
C PRO A 26 -9.15 -2.37 -10.25
N ASP A 27 -10.10 -2.45 -9.30
CA ASP A 27 -11.32 -1.64 -9.29
C ASP A 27 -11.02 -0.14 -9.20
N ARG A 28 -10.02 0.23 -8.40
CA ARG A 28 -9.58 1.63 -8.27
C ARG A 28 -8.95 2.15 -9.55
N ILE A 29 -8.16 1.32 -10.24
CA ILE A 29 -7.54 1.67 -11.52
C ILE A 29 -8.60 1.75 -12.63
N ALA A 30 -9.61 0.87 -12.61
CA ALA A 30 -10.71 0.89 -13.56
C ALA A 30 -11.52 2.19 -13.47
N ARG A 31 -11.73 2.73 -12.25
CA ARG A 31 -12.40 4.03 -12.03
C ARG A 31 -11.58 5.22 -12.55
N ASN A 32 -10.25 5.15 -12.48
CA ASN A 32 -9.37 6.19 -13.01
C ASN A 32 -8.04 5.62 -13.50
N ARG A 33 -7.89 5.45 -14.81
CA ARG A 33 -6.68 4.91 -15.46
C ARG A 33 -5.40 5.75 -15.25
N LYS A 34 -5.51 6.99 -14.75
CA LYS A 34 -4.35 7.83 -14.40
C LYS A 34 -3.89 7.65 -12.95
N THR A 35 -4.58 6.82 -12.16
CA THR A 35 -4.26 6.57 -10.76
C THR A 35 -3.32 5.36 -10.64
N ILE A 36 -2.19 5.57 -9.95
CA ILE A 36 -1.35 4.49 -9.44
C ILE A 36 -1.84 4.15 -8.03
N VAL A 37 -1.96 2.86 -7.72
CA VAL A 37 -2.40 2.37 -6.41
C VAL A 37 -1.26 1.60 -5.76
N CYS A 38 -1.02 1.87 -4.48
CA CYS A 38 -0.07 1.15 -3.65
C CYS A 38 -0.84 0.44 -2.52
N PRO A 39 -0.64 -0.86 -2.29
CA PRO A 39 -1.17 -1.54 -1.12
C PRO A 39 -0.47 -1.04 0.16
N MET A 40 -1.08 -1.30 1.31
CA MET A 40 -0.40 -1.08 2.59
C MET A 40 0.77 -2.05 2.74
N ILE A 41 1.98 -1.51 2.93
CA ILE A 41 3.22 -2.29 3.07
C ILE A 41 3.43 -2.63 4.54
N ASP A 42 3.24 -3.90 4.90
CA ASP A 42 3.53 -4.41 6.24
C ASP A 42 5.00 -4.83 6.37
N VAL A 43 5.42 -5.04 7.62
CA VAL A 43 6.71 -5.62 7.96
C VAL A 43 6.58 -7.14 8.06
N ILE A 44 7.51 -7.85 7.43
CA ILE A 44 7.83 -9.23 7.77
C ILE A 44 9.14 -9.15 8.54
N ASP A 45 9.11 -9.46 9.83
CA ASP A 45 10.30 -9.42 10.69
C ASP A 45 11.38 -10.37 10.14
N HIS A 46 12.65 -9.94 10.15
CA HIS A 46 13.72 -10.71 9.52
C HIS A 46 14.25 -11.86 10.38
N ASP A 47 13.98 -11.85 11.69
CA ASP A 47 14.46 -12.87 12.63
C ASP A 47 13.45 -14.01 12.79
N ASP A 48 12.14 -13.69 12.88
CA ASP A 48 11.10 -14.68 13.14
C ASP A 48 9.95 -14.71 12.10
N PHE A 49 10.02 -13.90 11.04
CA PHE A 49 9.03 -13.85 9.96
C PHE A 49 7.60 -13.49 10.42
N ARG A 50 7.42 -12.88 11.59
CA ARG A 50 6.12 -12.41 12.03
C ARG A 50 5.63 -11.25 11.17
N TYR A 51 4.31 -11.19 11.00
CA TYR A 51 3.61 -10.13 10.26
C TYR A 51 3.21 -9.01 11.21
N GLU A 52 3.66 -7.79 10.93
CA GLU A 52 3.33 -6.62 11.73
C GLU A 52 2.98 -5.43 10.83
N THR A 53 2.05 -4.59 11.29
CA THR A 53 1.84 -3.30 10.65
C THR A 53 3.03 -2.40 10.91
N GLN A 54 3.36 -1.54 9.95
CA GLN A 54 4.40 -0.54 10.18
C GLN A 54 3.94 0.46 11.26
N ALA A 55 4.86 0.87 12.13
CA ALA A 55 4.57 1.79 13.22
C ALA A 55 3.81 3.04 12.76
N GLY A 56 2.74 3.39 13.47
CA GLY A 56 1.89 4.55 13.18
C GLY A 56 0.89 4.35 12.03
N ASP A 57 0.58 3.09 11.68
CA ASP A 57 -0.47 2.67 10.76
C ASP A 57 -0.44 3.43 9.42
N ALA A 58 -1.60 3.87 8.91
CA ALA A 58 -1.71 4.57 7.65
C ALA A 58 -0.93 5.90 7.68
N MET A 59 0.18 5.96 6.95
CA MET A 59 1.05 7.12 6.84
C MET A 59 1.27 7.53 5.39
N ARG A 60 1.58 8.81 5.17
CA ARG A 60 1.91 9.34 3.86
C ARG A 60 3.43 9.22 3.61
N GLY A 61 3.79 8.81 2.40
CA GLY A 61 5.17 8.88 1.92
C GLY A 61 5.61 10.31 1.60
N ALA A 62 6.80 10.67 2.07
CA ALA A 62 7.47 11.95 1.79
C ALA A 62 8.99 11.74 1.65
N PHE A 63 9.72 12.80 1.30
CA PHE A 63 11.18 12.81 1.26
C PHE A 63 11.72 14.00 2.04
N ASP A 64 12.84 13.82 2.72
CA ASP A 64 13.62 14.94 3.25
C ASP A 64 14.54 15.56 2.17
N TRP A 65 15.25 16.63 2.52
CA TRP A 65 16.15 17.32 1.59
C TRP A 65 17.40 16.50 1.22
N GLU A 66 17.68 15.43 1.96
CA GLU A 66 18.74 14.46 1.66
C GLU A 66 18.22 13.31 0.78
N MET A 67 16.96 13.39 0.34
CA MET A 67 16.26 12.41 -0.51
C MET A 67 16.00 11.05 0.17
N TYR A 68 16.01 10.98 1.50
CA TYR A 68 15.57 9.78 2.20
C TYR A 68 14.04 9.74 2.27
N TYR A 69 13.47 8.58 1.92
CA TYR A 69 12.05 8.32 2.10
C TYR A 69 11.68 8.37 3.59
N LYS A 70 10.58 9.05 3.91
CA LYS A 70 10.01 9.15 5.26
C LYS A 70 8.52 8.82 5.21
N ARG A 71 8.01 8.31 6.34
CA ARG A 71 6.58 8.18 6.62
C ARG A 71 6.17 9.28 7.58
N ILE A 72 5.19 10.08 7.18
CA ILE A 72 4.65 11.18 7.99
C ILE A 72 3.16 10.94 8.30
N PRO A 73 2.65 11.37 9.46
CA PRO A 73 1.23 11.26 9.78
C PRO A 73 0.35 11.94 8.73
N ILE A 74 -0.82 11.35 8.46
CA ILE A 74 -1.82 11.97 7.59
C ILE A 74 -2.46 13.14 8.36
N PRO A 75 -2.43 14.38 7.83
CA PRO A 75 -3.11 15.51 8.46
C PRO A 75 -4.59 15.20 8.71
N PRO A 76 -5.18 15.63 9.84
CA PRO A 76 -6.57 15.31 10.18
C PRO A 76 -7.58 15.65 9.08
N GLU A 77 -7.35 16.71 8.31
CA GLU A 77 -8.22 17.18 7.23
C GLU A 77 -8.21 16.25 6.01
N LEU A 78 -7.17 15.41 5.89
CA LEU A 78 -6.97 14.46 4.79
C LEU A 78 -7.21 13.01 5.23
N GLN A 79 -7.47 12.76 6.51
CA GLN A 79 -7.84 11.44 6.99
C GLN A 79 -9.18 11.04 6.38
N LYS A 80 -9.16 9.97 5.59
CA LYS A 80 -10.35 9.31 5.07
C LYS A 80 -10.56 8.02 5.88
N ALA A 81 -11.80 7.55 5.95
CA ALA A 81 -12.10 6.22 6.46
C ALA A 81 -11.20 5.19 5.77
N ASP A 82 -10.66 4.24 6.53
CA ASP A 82 -9.79 3.22 5.99
C ASP A 82 -10.61 2.36 5.00
N PRO A 83 -10.23 2.29 3.71
CA PRO A 83 -10.96 1.47 2.75
C PRO A 83 -10.90 -0.03 3.06
N SER A 84 -10.04 -0.45 4.00
CA SER A 84 -9.95 -1.82 4.49
C SER A 84 -10.92 -2.13 5.63
N ASP A 85 -11.57 -1.12 6.22
CA ASP A 85 -12.67 -1.32 7.17
C ASP A 85 -13.83 -2.05 6.48
N PRO A 86 -14.49 -3.01 7.15
CA PRO A 86 -15.63 -3.71 6.57
C PRO A 86 -16.74 -2.72 6.21
N PHE A 87 -17.29 -2.88 5.00
CA PHE A 87 -18.50 -2.16 4.59
C PHE A 87 -19.67 -2.59 5.48
N GLU A 88 -20.51 -1.66 5.95
CA GLU A 88 -21.86 -1.99 6.44
C GLU A 88 -22.74 -2.58 5.33
#